data_AF-A0AAV0Y2P8-F1
#
_entry.id   AF-A0AAV0Y2P8-F1
#
_cell.length_a   1.000
_cell.length_b   1.000
_cell.length_c   1.000
_cell.angle_alpha   90.00
_cell.angle_beta   90.00
_cell.angle_gamma   90.00
#
_symmetry.space_group_name_H-M   'P 1'
#
loop_
_entity.id
_entity.type
_entity.pdbx_description
1 polymer ?
#
loop_
_entity_poly.entity_id
_entity_poly.type
_entity_poly.pdbx_seq_one_letter_code
_entity_poly.pdbx_strand_id
1 'polypeptide(L)'
;MLIKLHDRFKNYLNLSHEADDAILATCFNPFFKMRWIPKGLTEADKERIQLLCINAAKQINIPNNEISTSDISDNEESFLIFMSPNRSNAVTDSSTSVELQILQFFNDKNKSFTCLNNYPVVKQLFINYNTNICSSAPVERLFSFADFIMAPSRSRLSDEQFEKLVF
;
A
#
# COMPACT_ATOMS: atom_id res chain seq x y z
N MET A 1 9.78 1.54 -33.00
CA MET A 1 8.85 1.81 -31.86
C MET A 1 9.45 1.38 -30.51
N LEU A 2 10.03 0.18 -30.41
CA LEU A 2 10.63 -0.36 -29.17
C LEU A 2 11.78 0.48 -28.57
N ILE A 3 12.67 1.05 -29.40
CA ILE A 3 13.81 1.85 -28.94
C ILE A 3 13.34 3.10 -28.16
N LYS A 4 12.26 3.76 -28.64
CA LYS A 4 11.70 4.94 -27.97
C LYS A 4 11.05 4.59 -26.62
N LEU A 5 10.50 3.38 -26.50
CA LEU A 5 9.93 2.90 -25.24
C LEU A 5 11.03 2.67 -24.20
N HIS A 6 12.13 2.05 -24.63
CA HIS A 6 13.29 1.82 -23.77
C HIS A 6 13.89 3.13 -23.27
N ASP A 7 14.01 4.12 -24.15
CA ASP A 7 14.56 5.43 -23.79
C ASP A 7 13.64 6.19 -22.81
N ARG A 8 12.31 6.12 -23.04
CA ARG A 8 11.31 6.72 -22.14
C ARG A 8 11.30 6.11 -20.74
N PHE A 9 11.44 4.79 -20.63
CA PHE A 9 11.38 4.08 -19.34
C PHE A 9 12.76 3.67 -18.83
N LYS A 10 13.83 4.28 -19.35
CA LYS A 10 15.20 3.96 -19.00
C LYS A 10 15.43 4.00 -17.49
N ASN A 11 14.86 4.97 -16.80
CA ASN A 11 15.03 5.14 -15.35
C ASN A 11 14.39 3.98 -14.57
N TYR A 12 13.25 3.46 -15.03
CA TYR A 12 12.57 2.30 -14.43
C TYR A 12 13.30 0.99 -14.75
N LEU A 13 13.77 0.83 -15.99
CA LEU A 13 14.46 -0.38 -16.45
C LEU A 13 15.86 -0.51 -15.84
N ASN A 14 16.54 0.61 -15.61
CA ASN A 14 17.85 0.66 -14.96
C ASN A 14 17.76 0.75 -13.43
N LEU A 15 16.55 0.70 -12.86
CA LEU A 15 16.33 0.77 -11.41
C LEU A 15 16.99 2.01 -10.79
N SER A 16 16.86 3.16 -11.44
CA SER A 16 17.33 4.45 -10.93
C SER A 16 16.53 4.85 -9.69
N HIS A 17 17.12 5.68 -8.82
CA HIS A 17 16.48 6.20 -7.61
C HIS A 17 15.18 6.96 -7.87
N GLU A 18 15.04 7.58 -9.05
CA GLU A 18 13.81 8.28 -9.44
C GLU A 18 12.60 7.33 -9.58
N ALA A 19 12.86 6.03 -9.79
CA ALA A 19 11.82 5.00 -9.91
C ALA A 19 11.57 4.25 -8.60
N ASP A 20 12.13 4.67 -7.47
CA ASP A 20 12.07 3.94 -6.19
C ASP A 20 10.61 3.72 -5.73
N ASP A 21 9.71 4.70 -5.93
CA ASP A 21 8.28 4.55 -5.61
C ASP A 21 7.59 3.46 -6.44
N ALA A 22 7.90 3.40 -7.73
CA ALA A 22 7.36 2.36 -8.61
C ALA A 22 7.92 0.98 -8.27
N ILE A 23 9.20 0.92 -7.89
CA ILE A 23 9.84 -0.30 -7.41
C ILE A 23 9.12 -0.79 -6.15
N LEU A 24 8.93 0.08 -5.15
CA LEU A 24 8.19 -0.24 -3.93
C LEU A 24 6.77 -0.73 -4.22
N ALA A 25 6.04 -0.03 -5.09
CA ALA A 25 4.68 -0.42 -5.48
C ALA A 25 4.64 -1.86 -6.02
N THR A 26 5.56 -2.21 -6.90
CA THR A 26 5.65 -3.56 -7.47
C THR A 26 6.07 -4.61 -6.43
N CYS A 27 7.01 -4.28 -5.54
CA CYS A 27 7.48 -5.18 -4.49
C CYS A 27 6.37 -5.57 -3.51
N PHE A 28 5.49 -4.63 -3.14
CA PHE A 28 4.38 -4.91 -2.22
C PHE A 28 3.15 -5.55 -2.88
N ASN A 29 3.15 -5.69 -4.21
CA ASN A 29 2.08 -6.38 -4.91
C ASN A 29 2.27 -7.91 -4.83
N PRO A 30 1.32 -8.69 -4.26
CA PRO A 30 1.43 -10.15 -4.11
C PRO A 30 1.68 -10.92 -5.43
N PHE A 31 1.23 -10.37 -6.55
CA PHE A 31 1.41 -11.00 -7.85
C PHE A 31 2.85 -10.83 -8.37
N PHE A 32 3.39 -9.60 -8.27
CA PHE A 32 4.69 -9.25 -8.82
C PHE A 32 5.83 -9.53 -7.84
N LYS A 33 5.76 -9.03 -6.60
CA LYS A 33 6.83 -9.12 -5.58
C LYS A 33 8.20 -8.82 -6.21
N MET A 34 9.12 -9.78 -6.13
CA MET A 34 10.46 -9.72 -6.75
C MET A 34 10.56 -10.53 -8.06
N ARG A 35 9.43 -11.02 -8.60
CA ARG A 35 9.41 -11.94 -9.76
C ARG A 35 9.66 -11.25 -11.10
N TRP A 36 9.41 -9.95 -11.17
CA TRP A 36 9.63 -9.14 -12.37
C TRP A 36 11.11 -8.79 -12.59
N ILE A 37 11.95 -8.99 -11.58
CA ILE A 37 13.38 -8.67 -11.63
C ILE A 37 14.08 -9.60 -12.63
N PRO A 38 14.83 -9.05 -13.60
CA PRO A 38 15.57 -9.85 -14.57
C PRO A 38 16.56 -10.79 -13.87
N LYS A 39 16.68 -12.03 -14.35
CA LYS A 39 17.59 -13.04 -13.77
C LYS A 39 19.08 -12.66 -13.88
N GLY A 40 19.43 -11.72 -14.77
CA GLY A 40 20.80 -11.23 -14.96
C GLY A 40 21.17 -10.02 -14.11
N LEU A 41 20.30 -9.58 -13.19
CA LEU A 41 20.56 -8.43 -12.32
C LEU A 41 21.60 -8.77 -11.25
N THR A 42 22.46 -7.81 -10.91
CA THR A 42 23.52 -7.98 -9.90
C THR A 42 22.89 -8.22 -8.51
N GLU A 43 23.51 -9.07 -7.69
CA GLU A 43 23.03 -9.34 -6.32
C GLU A 43 22.96 -8.05 -5.48
N ALA A 44 23.84 -7.09 -5.72
CA ALA A 44 23.83 -5.77 -5.10
C ALA A 44 22.52 -4.99 -5.34
N ASP A 45 21.93 -5.10 -6.53
CA ASP A 45 20.67 -4.42 -6.84
C ASP A 45 19.50 -5.06 -6.12
N LYS A 46 19.53 -6.40 -5.95
CA LYS A 46 18.51 -7.11 -5.16
C LYS A 46 18.57 -6.71 -3.70
N GLU A 47 19.78 -6.64 -3.13
CA GLU A 47 20.02 -6.18 -1.77
C GLU A 47 19.54 -4.72 -1.60
N ARG A 48 19.85 -3.84 -2.58
CA ARG A 48 19.35 -2.46 -2.59
C ARG A 48 17.82 -2.42 -2.50
N ILE A 49 17.11 -3.19 -3.32
CA ILE A 49 15.64 -3.21 -3.32
C ILE A 49 15.09 -3.74 -1.98
N GLN A 50 15.72 -4.75 -1.40
CA GLN A 50 15.32 -5.28 -0.09
C GLN A 50 15.49 -4.23 1.02
N LEU A 51 16.65 -3.57 1.09
CA LEU A 51 16.91 -2.49 2.03
C LEU A 51 15.91 -1.35 1.86
N LEU A 52 15.57 -1.03 0.62
CA LEU A 52 14.60 -0.01 0.28
C LEU A 52 13.19 -0.36 0.81
N CYS A 53 12.75 -1.60 0.64
CA CYS A 53 11.48 -2.09 1.19
C CYS A 53 11.45 -2.04 2.72
N ILE A 54 12.55 -2.44 3.38
CA ILE A 54 12.67 -2.42 4.84
C ILE A 54 12.63 -0.97 5.35
N ASN A 55 13.36 -0.07 4.71
CA ASN A 55 13.37 1.35 5.08
C ASN A 55 11.99 1.98 4.90
N ALA A 56 11.29 1.70 3.79
CA ALA A 56 9.92 2.16 3.57
C ALA A 56 8.96 1.68 4.66
N ALA A 57 9.09 0.42 5.09
CA ALA A 57 8.27 -0.13 6.15
C ALA A 57 8.56 0.49 7.53
N LYS A 58 9.83 0.81 7.83
CA LYS A 58 10.22 1.51 9.06
C LYS A 58 9.68 2.94 9.15
N GLN A 59 9.49 3.59 8.00
CA GLN A 59 8.93 4.95 7.92
C GLN A 59 7.42 4.98 8.14
N ILE A 60 6.72 3.86 7.97
CA ILE A 60 5.30 3.78 8.32
C ILE A 60 5.18 3.72 9.84
N ASN A 61 4.81 4.85 10.41
CA ASN A 61 4.38 4.94 11.80
C ASN A 61 3.02 4.23 11.89
N ILE A 62 3.00 2.95 12.22
CA ILE A 62 1.77 2.15 12.35
C ILE A 62 0.92 2.83 13.43
N PRO A 63 -0.21 3.48 13.10
CA PRO A 63 -1.14 3.86 14.15
C PRO A 63 -1.73 2.55 14.69
N ASN A 64 -1.47 2.26 15.97
CA ASN A 64 -2.02 1.12 16.71
C ASN A 64 -3.54 1.25 16.92
N ASN A 65 -4.31 1.47 15.86
CA ASN A 65 -5.74 1.67 15.98
C ASN A 65 -6.45 1.20 14.71
N GLU A 66 -6.56 -0.12 14.57
CA GLU A 66 -7.63 -0.83 13.84
C GLU A 66 -7.43 -2.35 14.01
N ILE A 67 -7.42 -2.79 15.27
CA ILE A 67 -7.82 -4.17 15.58
C ILE A 67 -9.31 -4.10 15.84
N SER A 68 -10.11 -4.39 14.81
CA SER A 68 -11.53 -4.67 14.98
C SER A 68 -11.64 -5.97 15.79
N THR A 69 -11.77 -5.85 17.11
CA THR A 69 -12.24 -6.93 17.97
C THR A 69 -13.73 -7.12 17.70
N SER A 70 -14.07 -8.08 16.85
CA SER A 70 -15.42 -8.62 16.81
C SER A 70 -15.58 -9.56 18.02
N ASP A 71 -16.51 -9.19 18.89
CA ASP A 71 -16.98 -9.93 20.06
C ASP A 71 -17.13 -11.44 19.81
N ILE A 72 -16.45 -12.25 20.63
CA ILE A 72 -16.86 -13.63 20.89
C ILE A 72 -16.91 -13.79 22.42
N SER A 73 -18.12 -14.04 22.89
CA SER A 73 -18.52 -14.32 24.26
C SER A 73 -17.77 -15.49 24.90
N ASP A 74 -17.53 -15.35 26.20
CA ASP A 74 -17.07 -16.35 27.17
C ASP A 74 -17.32 -17.80 26.79
N ASN A 75 -16.23 -18.58 26.70
CA ASN A 75 -16.21 -19.92 27.27
C ASN A 75 -14.78 -20.28 27.69
N GLU A 76 -14.71 -20.85 28.89
CA GLU A 76 -13.52 -21.21 29.63
C GLU A 76 -12.70 -22.29 28.88
N GLU A 77 -11.37 -22.24 29.07
CA GLU A 77 -10.33 -23.14 28.52
C GLU A 77 -9.77 -22.80 27.12
N SER A 78 -8.86 -21.81 27.06
CA SER A 78 -7.82 -21.78 26.02
C SER A 78 -6.43 -21.53 26.62
N PHE A 79 -5.65 -22.60 26.59
CA PHE A 79 -4.32 -22.91 27.10
C PHE A 79 -3.16 -21.99 26.61
N LEU A 80 -3.38 -20.73 26.23
CA LEU A 80 -2.34 -19.88 25.61
C LEU A 80 -2.09 -18.55 26.34
N ILE A 81 -1.90 -18.62 27.66
CA ILE A 81 -1.52 -17.50 28.55
C ILE A 81 -0.06 -16.99 28.32
N PHE A 82 0.62 -17.35 27.22
CA PHE A 82 2.01 -16.90 26.98
C PHE A 82 2.15 -15.64 26.11
N MET A 83 1.08 -15.10 25.52
CA MET A 83 1.21 -14.02 24.51
C MET A 83 0.51 -12.69 24.85
N SER A 84 0.27 -12.39 26.13
CA SER A 84 -0.10 -11.01 26.51
C SER A 84 1.17 -10.21 26.82
N PRO A 85 1.60 -9.25 25.97
CA PRO A 85 2.62 -8.31 26.38
C PRO A 85 1.93 -7.30 27.29
N ASN A 86 2.10 -7.52 28.59
CA ASN A 86 1.94 -6.46 29.57
C ASN A 86 2.84 -5.29 29.14
N ARG A 87 2.26 -4.10 29.27
CA ARG A 87 2.86 -2.78 29.12
C ARG A 87 4.29 -2.72 29.68
N SER A 88 5.28 -2.86 28.81
CA SER A 88 6.64 -2.43 29.10
C SER A 88 7.29 -1.90 27.82
N ASN A 89 7.88 -0.72 27.95
CA ASN A 89 8.54 0.07 26.92
C ASN A 89 9.64 -0.72 26.16
N ALA A 90 9.27 -1.45 25.10
CA ALA A 90 10.20 -2.08 24.18
C ALA A 90 10.22 -1.31 22.85
N VAL A 91 10.90 -0.17 22.84
CA VAL A 91 11.14 0.65 21.64
C VAL A 91 12.14 -0.04 20.67
N THR A 92 12.69 -1.20 21.04
CA THR A 92 13.70 -1.93 20.27
C THR A 92 13.18 -3.14 19.48
N ASP A 93 11.99 -3.69 19.78
CA ASP A 93 11.52 -4.96 19.18
C ASP A 93 10.54 -4.80 18.01
N SER A 94 10.00 -3.60 17.79
CA SER A 94 9.10 -3.35 16.66
C SER A 94 9.83 -3.45 15.33
N SER A 95 11.09 -2.98 15.27
CA SER A 95 11.88 -2.91 14.03
C SER A 95 12.21 -4.29 13.44
N THR A 96 12.57 -5.24 14.30
CA THR A 96 12.86 -6.63 13.90
C THR A 96 11.59 -7.36 13.48
N SER A 97 10.46 -7.09 14.14
CA SER A 97 9.18 -7.69 13.79
C SER A 97 8.68 -7.28 12.39
N VAL A 98 8.89 -6.02 12.00
CA VAL A 98 8.52 -5.49 10.68
C VAL A 98 9.38 -6.10 9.58
N GLU A 99 10.69 -6.19 9.79
CA GLU A 99 11.62 -6.80 8.84
C GLU A 99 11.30 -8.28 8.59
N LEU A 100 11.06 -9.04 9.66
CA LEU A 100 10.64 -10.45 9.55
C LEU A 100 9.34 -10.60 8.75
N GLN A 101 8.37 -9.70 8.95
CA GLN A 101 7.11 -9.75 8.21
C GLN A 101 7.31 -9.55 6.70
N ILE A 102 8.19 -8.63 6.30
CA ILE A 102 8.51 -8.38 4.88
C ILE A 102 9.25 -9.58 4.27
N LEU A 103 10.21 -10.13 4.98
CA LEU A 103 10.95 -11.32 4.53
C LEU A 103 10.01 -12.53 4.37
N GLN A 104 9.11 -12.74 5.32
CA GLN A 104 8.08 -13.78 5.24
C GLN A 104 7.17 -13.56 4.03
N PHE A 105 6.74 -12.32 3.78
CA PHE A 105 5.93 -11.98 2.62
C PHE A 105 6.66 -12.27 1.29
N PHE A 106 7.95 -11.96 1.18
CA PHE A 106 8.72 -12.27 -0.02
C PHE A 106 8.94 -13.77 -0.25
N ASN A 107 9.03 -14.56 0.82
CA ASN A 107 9.15 -16.01 0.73
C ASN A 107 7.80 -16.70 0.42
N ASP A 108 6.68 -16.07 0.78
CA ASP A 108 5.35 -16.61 0.48
C ASP A 108 5.10 -16.67 -1.05
N LYS A 109 4.66 -17.84 -1.53
CA LYS A 109 4.37 -18.09 -2.94
C LYS A 109 2.97 -17.62 -3.35
N ASN A 110 2.10 -17.30 -2.40
CA ASN A 110 0.75 -16.86 -2.65
C ASN A 110 0.72 -15.59 -3.52
N LYS A 111 -0.21 -15.57 -4.50
CA LYS A 111 -0.41 -14.45 -5.44
C LYS A 111 -1.75 -13.71 -5.22
N SER A 112 -2.59 -14.24 -4.34
CA SER A 112 -3.90 -13.65 -4.04
C SER A 112 -3.74 -12.41 -3.16
N PHE A 113 -4.54 -11.38 -3.40
CA PHE A 113 -4.60 -10.22 -2.51
C PHE A 113 -5.07 -10.55 -1.09
N THR A 114 -5.78 -11.67 -0.90
CA THR A 114 -6.19 -12.13 0.43
C THR A 114 -4.99 -12.43 1.35
N CYS A 115 -3.81 -12.71 0.81
CA CYS A 115 -2.61 -12.94 1.62
C CYS A 115 -2.15 -11.67 2.37
N LEU A 116 -2.50 -10.47 1.89
CA LEU A 116 -2.16 -9.22 2.56
C LEU A 116 -2.78 -9.11 3.95
N ASN A 117 -3.90 -9.80 4.21
CA ASN A 117 -4.51 -9.82 5.55
C ASN A 117 -3.61 -10.50 6.60
N ASN A 118 -2.69 -11.37 6.18
CA ASN A 118 -1.71 -12.00 7.06
C ASN A 118 -0.51 -11.10 7.37
N TYR A 119 -0.34 -10.02 6.60
CA TYR A 119 0.83 -9.13 6.65
C TYR A 119 0.36 -7.67 6.76
N PRO A 120 -0.09 -7.21 7.94
CA PRO A 120 -0.70 -5.90 8.13
C PRO A 120 0.19 -4.72 7.68
N VAL A 121 1.50 -4.79 7.90
CA VAL A 121 2.44 -3.73 7.49
C VAL A 121 2.55 -3.69 5.97
N VAL A 122 2.68 -4.86 5.33
CA VAL A 122 2.73 -4.97 3.87
C VAL A 122 1.42 -4.51 3.24
N LYS A 123 0.27 -4.76 3.88
CA LYS A 123 -1.03 -4.27 3.43
C LYS A 123 -1.11 -2.74 3.44
N GLN A 124 -0.62 -2.09 4.49
CA GLN A 124 -0.56 -0.63 4.54
C GLN A 124 0.38 -0.05 3.48
N LEU A 125 1.57 -0.65 3.31
CA LEU A 125 2.51 -0.27 2.25
C LEU A 125 1.88 -0.42 0.85
N PHE A 126 1.18 -1.53 0.62
CA PHE A 126 0.49 -1.78 -0.65
C PHE A 126 -0.54 -0.69 -0.94
N ILE A 127 -1.38 -0.33 0.04
CA ILE A 127 -2.36 0.76 -0.09
C ILE A 127 -1.65 2.09 -0.38
N ASN A 128 -0.64 2.45 0.41
CA ASN A 128 0.06 3.74 0.25
C ASN A 128 0.71 3.89 -1.13
N TYR A 129 1.38 2.85 -1.65
CA TYR A 129 2.11 2.95 -2.91
C TYR A 129 1.26 2.62 -4.15
N ASN A 130 0.26 1.74 -4.05
CA ASN A 130 -0.53 1.29 -5.21
C ASN A 130 -1.92 1.92 -5.30
N THR A 131 -2.41 2.57 -4.25
CA THR A 131 -3.76 3.17 -4.23
C THR A 131 -3.73 4.68 -4.01
N ASN A 132 -2.65 5.34 -4.43
CA ASN A 132 -2.65 6.79 -4.58
C ASN A 132 -3.89 7.20 -5.37
N ILE A 133 -4.59 8.22 -4.86
CA ILE A 133 -5.83 8.72 -5.43
C ILE A 133 -5.60 8.93 -6.92
N CYS A 134 -6.28 8.13 -7.74
CA CYS A 134 -6.27 8.31 -9.19
C CYS A 134 -6.57 9.78 -9.46
N SER A 135 -5.80 10.40 -10.35
CA SER A 135 -5.86 11.83 -10.69
C SER A 135 -7.28 12.34 -10.86
N SER A 136 -7.42 13.67 -10.91
CA SER A 136 -8.64 14.46 -11.13
C SER A 136 -9.76 13.88 -12.00
N ALA A 137 -9.63 12.82 -12.79
CA ALA A 137 -10.69 12.23 -13.62
C ALA A 137 -12.05 11.97 -12.91
N PRO A 138 -12.14 11.44 -11.67
CA PRO A 138 -13.40 11.36 -10.94
C PRO A 138 -13.95 12.76 -10.62
N VAL A 139 -13.06 13.68 -10.27
CA VAL A 139 -13.36 15.08 -9.95
C VAL A 139 -13.75 15.88 -11.21
N GLU A 140 -13.14 15.62 -12.37
CA GLU A 140 -13.46 16.21 -13.67
C GLU A 140 -14.80 15.69 -14.18
N ARG A 141 -15.12 14.39 -13.95
CA ARG A 141 -16.46 13.86 -14.18
C ARG A 141 -17.48 14.52 -13.26
N LEU A 142 -17.13 14.74 -12.00
CA LEU A 142 -17.96 15.46 -11.04
C LEU A 142 -18.23 16.90 -11.50
N PHE A 143 -17.20 17.61 -11.95
CA PHE A 143 -17.33 18.97 -12.49
C PHE A 143 -18.06 19.02 -13.84
N SER A 144 -17.90 18.02 -14.68
CA SER A 144 -18.69 17.90 -15.92
C SER A 144 -20.18 17.66 -15.64
N PHE A 145 -20.52 16.95 -14.55
CA PHE A 145 -21.89 16.87 -14.03
C PHE A 145 -22.33 18.19 -13.39
N ALA A 146 -21.43 18.88 -12.68
CA ALA A 146 -21.71 20.19 -12.11
C ALA A 146 -22.06 21.23 -13.18
N ASP A 147 -21.42 21.21 -14.36
CA ASP A 147 -21.77 22.07 -15.49
C ASP A 147 -23.22 21.82 -15.97
N PHE A 148 -23.70 20.59 -15.91
CA PHE A 148 -25.10 20.24 -16.20
C PHE A 148 -26.06 20.74 -15.10
N ILE A 149 -25.64 20.69 -13.84
CA ILE A 149 -26.42 21.18 -12.68
C ILE A 149 -26.46 22.72 -12.65
N MET A 150 -25.38 23.37 -13.05
CA MET A 150 -25.20 24.83 -13.12
C MET A 150 -25.77 25.46 -14.41
N ALA A 151 -26.43 24.68 -15.26
CA ALA A 151 -27.08 25.19 -16.47
C ALA A 151 -28.04 26.35 -16.12
N PRO A 152 -28.20 27.38 -16.98
CA PRO A 152 -28.97 28.58 -16.66
C PRO A 152 -30.42 28.33 -16.21
N SER A 153 -31.01 27.19 -16.61
CA SER A 153 -32.35 26.74 -16.23
C SER A 153 -32.47 26.18 -14.80
N ARG A 154 -31.35 25.96 -14.09
CA ARG A 154 -31.24 25.37 -12.74
C ARG A 154 -30.46 26.26 -11.75
N SER A 155 -30.22 27.52 -12.11
CA SER A 155 -29.39 28.54 -11.43
C SER A 155 -29.83 28.99 -10.02
N ARG A 156 -30.70 28.23 -9.32
CA ARG A 156 -31.25 28.58 -7.99
C ARG A 156 -31.05 27.47 -6.95
N LEU A 157 -30.00 26.66 -7.09
CA LEU A 157 -29.60 25.73 -6.04
C LEU A 157 -28.70 26.46 -5.03
N SER A 158 -29.00 26.31 -3.75
CA SER A 158 -28.08 26.71 -2.68
C SER A 158 -26.91 25.72 -2.59
N ASP A 159 -25.77 26.16 -2.06
CA ASP A 159 -24.56 25.32 -1.93
C ASP A 159 -24.86 24.00 -1.22
N GLU A 160 -25.70 24.01 -0.17
CA GLU A 160 -26.10 22.81 0.57
C GLU A 160 -26.92 21.82 -0.29
N GLN A 161 -27.77 22.33 -1.19
CA GLN A 161 -28.56 21.50 -2.10
C GLN A 161 -27.71 20.98 -3.26
N PHE A 162 -26.72 21.75 -3.69
CA PHE A 162 -25.75 21.34 -4.68
C PHE A 162 -24.88 20.20 -4.13
N GLU A 163 -24.35 20.31 -2.92
CA GLU A 163 -23.57 19.25 -2.27
C GLU A 163 -24.36 17.95 -2.18
N LYS A 164 -25.64 18.00 -1.78
CA LYS A 164 -26.55 16.82 -1.73
C LYS A 164 -26.86 16.18 -3.10
N LEU A 165 -26.69 16.92 -4.19
CA LEU A 165 -26.89 16.40 -5.56
C LEU A 165 -25.63 15.76 -6.13
N VAL A 166 -24.47 16.17 -5.62
CA VAL A 166 -23.15 15.85 -6.16
C VAL A 166 -22.45 14.75 -5.35
N PHE A 167 -22.70 14.67 -4.04
CA PHE A 167 -22.13 13.71 -3.10
C PHE A 167 -23.23 12.89 -2.39
#